data_AF-K2BFW0-F1
#
_entry.id   AF-K2BFW0-F1
#
_cell.length_a   1.000
_cell.length_b   1.000
_cell.length_c   1.000
_cell.angle_alpha   90.00
_cell.angle_beta   90.00
_cell.angle_gamma   90.00
#
_symmetry.space_group_name_H-M   'P 1'
#
loop_
_entity.id
_entity.type
_entity.pdbx_description
1 polymer ?
#
loop_
_entity_poly.entity_id
_entity_poly.type
_entity_poly.pdbx_seq_one_letter_code
_entity_poly.pdbx_strand_id
1 'polypeptide(L)'
;MPGELAFHLFDTYGFPLEITKELAKEKGITIDEAGFNDFYKQHQDLSRAGAQKKFKGGLADASWETIRGHTATHLLQSALRQVLGTHVLQKGSNITPERLRFDFSHPEKMVPEQIKQVEDLVNEKIKEAIPVHYEIMSVEQAHKIGAIGLFDDKYSDKVKVYIMGEFSKEFCGGPHVNNTQEVGHFKILKEEACSAGVRRIKAVVESV
;
A
#
# COMPACT_ATOMS: atom_id res chain seq x y z
N MET A 1 15.19 19.03 -28.44
CA MET A 1 15.30 18.01 -27.39
C MET A 1 14.29 16.91 -27.70
N PRO A 2 14.73 15.65 -27.87
CA PRO A 2 13.86 14.51 -28.08
C PRO A 2 12.87 14.31 -26.92
N GLY A 3 11.66 13.82 -27.22
CA GLY A 3 10.62 13.56 -26.22
C GLY A 3 11.04 12.56 -25.14
N GLU A 4 11.85 11.57 -25.50
CA GLU A 4 12.45 10.60 -24.56
C GLU A 4 13.29 11.27 -23.47
N LEU A 5 14.13 12.24 -23.85
CA LEU A 5 15.00 12.95 -22.91
C LEU A 5 14.18 13.87 -22.00
N ALA A 6 13.16 14.53 -22.54
CA ALA A 6 12.21 15.31 -21.74
C ALA A 6 11.45 14.41 -20.75
N PHE A 7 11.05 13.20 -21.17
CA PHE A 7 10.40 12.22 -20.31
C PHE A 7 11.35 11.73 -19.21
N HIS A 8 12.62 11.48 -19.52
CA HIS A 8 13.62 11.10 -18.53
C HIS A 8 13.86 12.19 -17.47
N LEU A 9 13.85 13.47 -17.86
CA LEU A 9 13.89 14.60 -16.91
C LEU A 9 12.69 14.61 -15.97
N PHE A 10 11.51 14.26 -16.49
CA PHE A 10 10.29 14.14 -15.73
C PHE A 10 10.26 12.92 -14.79
N ASP A 11 10.50 11.71 -15.31
CA ASP A 11 10.37 10.45 -14.57
C ASP A 11 11.52 10.23 -13.58
N THR A 12 12.76 10.51 -13.99
CA THR A 12 13.95 10.25 -13.17
C THR A 12 14.27 11.40 -12.22
N TYR A 13 14.14 12.65 -12.69
CA TYR A 13 14.57 13.84 -11.94
C TYR A 13 13.42 14.68 -11.41
N GLY A 14 12.17 14.33 -11.73
CA GLY A 14 10.98 15.03 -11.23
C GLY A 14 10.78 16.44 -11.82
N PHE A 15 11.46 16.77 -12.93
CA PHE A 15 11.30 18.08 -13.57
C PHE A 15 9.98 18.13 -14.34
N PRO A 16 9.05 19.04 -14.00
CA PRO A 16 7.82 19.21 -14.76
C PRO A 16 8.11 19.56 -16.23
N LEU A 17 7.25 19.09 -17.13
CA LEU A 17 7.40 19.38 -18.56
C LEU A 17 7.36 20.90 -18.81
N GLU A 18 6.53 21.63 -18.07
CA GLU A 18 6.37 23.09 -18.15
C GLU A 18 7.69 23.82 -17.86
N ILE A 19 8.35 23.48 -16.76
CA ILE A 19 9.65 24.08 -16.39
C ILE A 19 10.72 23.69 -17.42
N THR A 20 10.69 22.43 -17.87
CA THR A 20 11.62 21.95 -18.89
C THR A 20 11.46 22.71 -20.21
N LYS A 21 10.22 23.01 -20.63
CA LYS A 21 9.90 23.84 -21.80
C LYS A 21 10.39 25.27 -21.66
N GLU A 22 10.17 25.87 -20.50
CA GLU A 22 10.60 27.24 -20.22
C GLU A 22 12.12 27.38 -20.33
N LEU A 23 12.87 26.53 -19.63
CA LEU A 23 14.34 26.51 -19.66
C LEU A 23 14.91 26.16 -21.04
N ALA A 24 14.24 25.26 -21.77
CA ALA A 24 14.65 24.91 -23.13
C ALA A 24 14.48 26.09 -24.08
N LYS A 25 13.38 26.84 -23.95
CA LYS A 25 13.10 28.04 -24.75
C LYS A 25 14.13 29.14 -24.51
N GLU A 26 14.54 29.37 -23.26
CA GLU A 26 15.62 30.32 -22.93
C GLU A 26 16.96 29.98 -23.60
N LYS A 27 17.21 28.68 -23.80
CA LYS A 27 18.42 28.17 -24.48
C LYS A 27 18.24 27.98 -25.99
N GLY A 28 17.10 28.36 -26.56
CA GLY A 28 16.81 28.18 -27.98
C GLY A 28 16.60 26.72 -28.42
N ILE A 29 16.24 25.84 -27.47
CA ILE A 29 16.02 24.41 -27.70
C ILE A 29 14.52 24.14 -27.79
N THR A 30 14.05 23.61 -28.92
CA THR A 30 12.66 23.14 -29.09
C THR A 30 12.50 21.74 -28.49
N ILE A 31 11.41 21.48 -27.77
CA ILE A 31 11.10 20.15 -27.20
C ILE A 31 10.10 19.42 -28.11
N ASP A 32 10.34 18.13 -28.34
CA ASP A 32 9.35 17.23 -28.96
C ASP A 32 8.30 16.80 -27.93
N GLU A 33 7.20 17.54 -27.88
CA GLU A 33 6.10 17.30 -26.95
C GLU A 33 5.28 16.06 -27.31
N ALA A 34 5.17 15.73 -28.60
CA ALA A 34 4.44 14.57 -29.06
C ALA A 34 5.14 13.29 -28.57
N GLY A 35 6.46 13.21 -28.77
CA GLY A 35 7.27 12.12 -28.22
C GLY A 35 7.18 12.01 -26.70
N PHE A 36 7.22 13.14 -25.97
CA PHE A 36 7.03 13.12 -24.51
C PHE A 36 5.69 12.49 -24.12
N ASN A 37 4.60 12.92 -24.76
CA ASN A 37 3.26 12.42 -24.45
C ASN A 37 3.11 10.93 -24.78
N ASP A 38 3.75 10.45 -25.85
CA ASP A 38 3.76 9.03 -26.20
C ASP A 38 4.49 8.19 -25.13
N PHE A 39 5.68 8.60 -24.69
CA PHE A 39 6.40 7.93 -23.60
C PHE A 39 5.64 8.01 -22.26
N TYR A 40 5.04 9.16 -21.97
CA TYR A 40 4.22 9.35 -20.77
C TYR A 40 3.01 8.40 -20.77
N LYS A 41 2.33 8.27 -21.91
CA LYS A 41 1.20 7.36 -22.07
C LYS A 41 1.63 5.90 -21.97
N GLN A 42 2.75 5.51 -22.60
CA GLN A 42 3.30 4.16 -22.48
C GLN A 42 3.65 3.82 -21.02
N HIS A 43 4.23 4.75 -20.28
CA HIS A 43 4.53 4.57 -18.85
C HIS A 43 3.25 4.43 -18.01
N GLN A 44 2.21 5.24 -18.31
CA GLN A 44 0.89 5.10 -17.68
C GLN A 44 0.26 3.74 -17.98
N ASP A 45 0.33 3.29 -19.24
CA ASP A 45 -0.25 2.01 -19.68
C ASP A 45 0.50 0.81 -19.08
N LEU A 46 1.83 0.86 -18.96
CA LEU A 46 2.64 -0.12 -18.22
C LEU A 46 2.21 -0.21 -16.75
N SER A 47 2.03 0.94 -16.10
CA SER A 47 1.55 1.02 -14.71
C SER A 47 0.14 0.44 -14.56
N ARG A 48 -0.74 0.67 -15.54
CA ARG A 48 -2.13 0.14 -15.59
C ARG A 48 -2.19 -1.36 -15.91
N ALA A 49 -1.37 -1.85 -16.84
CA ALA A 49 -1.31 -3.27 -17.19
C ALA A 49 -0.87 -4.13 -15.99
N GLY A 50 0.07 -3.63 -15.18
CA GLY A 50 0.43 -4.25 -13.90
C GLY A 50 -0.67 -4.18 -12.84
N ALA A 51 -1.63 -3.26 -12.95
CA ALA A 51 -2.77 -3.14 -12.04
C ALA A 51 -3.93 -4.09 -12.39
N GLN A 52 -4.11 -4.44 -13.68
CA GLN A 52 -5.20 -5.33 -14.13
C GLN A 52 -5.07 -6.78 -13.64
N LYS A 53 -3.87 -7.24 -13.29
CA LYS A 53 -3.63 -8.59 -12.72
C LYS A 53 -3.80 -8.66 -11.20
N LYS A 54 -4.12 -7.56 -10.51
CA LYS A 54 -4.21 -7.53 -9.04
C LYS A 54 -5.60 -7.98 -8.57
N PHE A 55 -5.62 -8.99 -7.71
CA PHE A 55 -6.82 -9.42 -6.99
C PHE A 55 -7.22 -8.37 -5.92
N LYS A 56 -8.46 -8.47 -5.43
CA LYS A 56 -9.02 -7.58 -4.38
C LYS A 56 -8.03 -7.44 -3.21
N GLY A 57 -7.73 -6.21 -2.79
CA GLY A 57 -6.82 -5.95 -1.66
C GLY A 57 -5.33 -5.82 -2.01
N GLY A 58 -4.94 -5.87 -3.29
CA GLY A 58 -3.54 -5.70 -3.71
C GLY A 58 -2.75 -7.01 -3.83
N LEU A 59 -3.46 -8.14 -3.77
CA LEU A 59 -2.91 -9.49 -3.91
C LEU A 59 -2.49 -9.76 -5.36
N ALA A 60 -1.32 -10.38 -5.55
CA ALA A 60 -0.86 -10.82 -6.87
C ALA A 60 -1.49 -12.15 -7.29
N ASP A 61 -1.81 -13.02 -6.33
CA ASP A 61 -2.45 -14.32 -6.54
C ASP A 61 -3.27 -14.74 -5.29
N ALA A 62 -3.69 -16.00 -5.23
CA ALA A 62 -4.39 -16.59 -4.09
C ALA A 62 -3.59 -17.73 -3.43
N SER A 63 -2.25 -17.70 -3.55
CA SER A 63 -1.40 -18.68 -2.87
C SER A 63 -1.49 -18.51 -1.34
N TRP A 64 -1.09 -19.55 -0.62
CA TRP A 64 -1.07 -19.52 0.83
C TRP A 64 -0.15 -18.43 1.37
N GLU A 65 1.01 -18.23 0.74
CA GLU A 65 1.99 -17.21 1.08
C GLU A 65 1.40 -15.81 0.91
N THR A 66 0.69 -15.56 -0.19
CA THR A 66 0.03 -14.27 -0.44
C THR A 66 -1.12 -14.04 0.55
N ILE A 67 -1.88 -15.07 0.93
CA ILE A 67 -2.95 -14.99 1.95
C ILE A 67 -2.38 -14.64 3.33
N ARG A 68 -1.25 -15.24 3.71
CA ARG A 68 -0.51 -14.88 4.94
C ARG A 68 -0.06 -13.42 4.90
N GLY A 69 0.56 -13.00 3.80
CA GLY A 69 0.97 -11.61 3.58
C GLY A 69 -0.20 -10.62 3.62
N HIS A 70 -1.39 -11.04 3.18
CA HIS A 70 -2.59 -10.22 3.25
C HIS A 70 -3.04 -9.94 4.69
N THR A 71 -3.10 -11.00 5.50
CA THR A 71 -3.44 -10.88 6.92
C THR A 71 -2.39 -10.04 7.65
N ALA A 72 -1.10 -10.26 7.37
CA ALA A 72 -0.02 -9.45 7.90
C ALA A 72 -0.16 -7.96 7.56
N THR A 73 -0.72 -7.63 6.39
CA THR A 73 -0.93 -6.24 5.97
C THR A 73 -1.97 -5.53 6.85
N HIS A 74 -3.05 -6.21 7.27
CA HIS A 74 -4.01 -5.64 8.22
C HIS A 74 -3.42 -5.45 9.61
N LEU A 75 -2.64 -6.43 10.08
CA LEU A 75 -1.92 -6.30 11.35
C LEU A 75 -0.94 -5.12 11.32
N LEU A 76 -0.21 -4.97 10.21
CA LEU A 76 0.71 -3.86 9.97
C LEU A 76 -0.03 -2.50 9.97
N GLN A 77 -1.17 -2.41 9.28
CA GLN A 77 -1.96 -1.18 9.25
C GLN A 77 -2.40 -0.75 10.66
N SER A 78 -2.93 -1.70 11.44
CA SER A 78 -3.33 -1.39 12.83
C SER A 78 -2.13 -1.02 13.70
N ALA A 79 -1.02 -1.76 13.61
CA ALA A 79 0.19 -1.48 14.37
C ALA A 79 0.74 -0.07 14.05
N LEU A 80 0.80 0.31 12.77
CA LEU A 80 1.21 1.66 12.37
C LEU A 80 0.29 2.74 12.96
N ARG A 81 -1.03 2.51 12.97
CA ARG A 81 -1.98 3.47 13.54
C ARG A 81 -1.85 3.62 15.05
N GLN A 82 -1.52 2.54 15.76
CA GLN A 82 -1.28 2.59 17.20
C GLN A 82 0.03 3.28 17.56
N VAL A 83 1.10 3.01 16.79
CA VAL A 83 2.44 3.58 17.06
C VAL A 83 2.57 5.02 16.58
N LEU A 84 2.06 5.33 15.38
CA LEU A 84 2.25 6.64 14.74
C LEU A 84 1.04 7.56 14.92
N GLY A 85 -0.17 7.02 15.00
CA GLY A 85 -1.42 7.78 15.13
C GLY A 85 -2.46 7.48 14.04
N THR A 86 -3.68 7.96 14.27
CA THR A 86 -4.86 7.67 13.43
C THR A 86 -4.85 8.37 12.07
N HIS A 87 -3.90 9.28 11.81
CA HIS A 87 -3.69 9.89 10.49
C HIS A 87 -3.06 8.93 9.47
N VAL A 88 -2.53 7.78 9.94
CA VAL A 88 -2.04 6.73 9.07
C VAL A 88 -3.21 6.07 8.35
N LEU A 89 -3.24 6.24 7.03
CA LEU A 89 -4.21 5.65 6.11
C LEU A 89 -3.44 4.96 4.99
N GLN A 90 -3.85 3.75 4.60
CA GLN A 90 -3.25 3.08 3.46
C GLN A 90 -3.44 3.91 2.18
N LYS A 91 -2.35 4.02 1.41
CA LYS A 91 -2.29 4.68 0.10
C LYS A 91 -1.99 3.71 -1.03
N GLY A 92 -1.52 2.50 -0.71
CA GLY A 92 -1.26 1.45 -1.68
C GLY A 92 -0.84 0.15 -1.00
N SER A 93 -1.13 -0.97 -1.63
CA SER A 93 -0.63 -2.28 -1.20
C SER A 93 -0.31 -3.14 -2.42
N ASN A 94 0.74 -3.95 -2.29
CA ASN A 94 1.06 -5.02 -3.23
C ASN A 94 1.67 -6.19 -2.46
N ILE A 95 1.04 -7.36 -2.58
CA ILE A 95 1.43 -8.57 -1.86
C ILE A 95 1.70 -9.65 -2.91
N THR A 96 2.87 -10.28 -2.82
CA THR A 96 3.28 -11.45 -3.61
C THR A 96 3.72 -12.55 -2.64
N PRO A 97 3.94 -13.79 -3.11
CA PRO A 97 4.43 -14.88 -2.25
C PRO A 97 5.74 -14.54 -1.53
N GLU A 98 6.59 -13.72 -2.14
CA GLU A 98 7.94 -13.42 -1.65
C GLU A 98 8.02 -12.14 -0.83
N ARG A 99 7.04 -11.23 -0.95
CA ARG A 99 7.12 -9.91 -0.30
C ARG A 99 5.77 -9.22 -0.14
N LEU A 100 5.73 -8.30 0.81
CA LEU A 100 4.68 -7.29 0.91
C LEU A 100 5.25 -5.86 0.77
N ARG A 101 4.44 -5.01 0.16
CA ARG A 101 4.70 -3.58 0.02
C ARG A 101 3.46 -2.83 0.49
N PHE A 102 3.62 -1.99 1.50
CA PHE A 102 2.54 -1.23 2.10
C PHE A 102 2.87 0.25 2.11
N ASP A 103 2.04 1.04 1.45
CA ASP A 103 2.20 2.49 1.32
C ASP A 103 1.16 3.17 2.20
N PHE A 104 1.54 4.16 3.01
CA PHE A 104 0.66 4.80 3.98
C PHE A 104 0.95 6.28 4.14
N SER A 105 -0.07 7.06 4.56
CA SER A 105 0.10 8.49 4.84
C SER A 105 0.88 8.70 6.13
N HIS A 106 2.05 9.31 5.99
CA HIS A 106 2.86 9.77 7.09
C HIS A 106 3.89 10.78 6.52
N PRO A 107 3.94 12.03 7.02
CA PRO A 107 4.80 13.05 6.42
C PRO A 107 6.28 12.85 6.72
N GLU A 108 6.60 12.27 7.87
CA GLU A 108 7.96 12.17 8.39
C GLU A 108 8.56 10.78 8.12
N LYS A 109 9.89 10.70 8.19
CA LYS A 109 10.56 9.39 8.20
C LYS A 109 10.37 8.76 9.56
N MET A 110 9.97 7.49 9.59
CA MET A 110 9.89 6.75 10.85
C MET A 110 11.29 6.62 11.47
N VAL A 111 11.37 6.83 12.78
CA VAL A 111 12.60 6.55 13.53
C VAL A 111 12.76 5.04 13.75
N PRO A 112 13.99 4.52 13.91
CA PRO A 112 14.24 3.08 14.08
C PRO A 112 13.39 2.43 15.19
N GLU A 113 13.16 3.16 16.29
CA GLU A 113 12.37 2.72 17.42
C GLU A 113 10.90 2.49 17.04
N GLN A 114 10.31 3.38 16.22
CA GLN A 114 8.94 3.23 15.73
C GLN A 114 8.83 2.02 14.78
N ILE A 115 9.82 1.83 13.91
CA ILE A 115 9.85 0.67 13.00
C ILE A 115 9.87 -0.62 13.80
N LYS A 116 10.75 -0.69 14.82
CA LYS A 116 10.85 -1.85 15.70
C LYS A 116 9.55 -2.07 16.49
N GLN A 117 8.96 -1.02 17.06
CA GLN A 117 7.69 -1.13 17.79
C GLN A 117 6.56 -1.68 16.91
N VAL A 118 6.46 -1.22 15.66
CA VAL A 118 5.47 -1.73 14.71
C VAL A 118 5.71 -3.21 14.41
N GLU A 119 6.95 -3.61 14.13
CA GLU A 119 7.30 -5.01 13.87
C GLU A 119 7.02 -5.91 15.08
N ASP A 120 7.43 -5.48 16.28
CA ASP A 120 7.21 -6.20 17.53
C ASP A 120 5.71 -6.40 17.78
N LEU A 121 4.91 -5.34 17.61
CA LEU A 121 3.46 -5.37 17.83
C LEU A 121 2.75 -6.31 16.84
N VAL A 122 3.14 -6.30 15.56
CA VAL A 122 2.60 -7.25 14.58
C VAL A 122 2.89 -8.69 15.02
N ASN A 123 4.14 -8.98 15.40
CA ASN A 123 4.53 -10.31 15.84
C ASN A 123 3.90 -10.73 17.18
N GLU A 124 3.64 -9.79 18.09
CA GLU A 124 2.87 -10.04 19.31
C GLU A 124 1.46 -10.54 18.96
N LYS A 125 0.75 -9.85 18.05
CA LYS A 125 -0.61 -10.23 17.63
C LYS A 125 -0.69 -11.50 16.81
N ILE A 126 0.39 -11.85 16.12
CA ILE A 126 0.53 -13.18 15.52
C ILE A 126 0.62 -14.24 16.64
N LYS A 127 1.48 -14.04 17.65
CA LYS A 127 1.67 -14.99 18.76
C LYS A 127 0.42 -15.18 19.63
N GLU A 128 -0.43 -14.16 19.71
CA GLU A 128 -1.72 -14.24 20.43
C GLU A 128 -2.74 -15.20 19.78
N ALA A 129 -2.47 -15.68 18.56
CA ALA A 129 -3.32 -16.64 17.86
C ALA A 129 -4.79 -16.21 17.78
N ILE A 130 -5.00 -14.97 17.33
CA ILE A 130 -6.32 -14.33 17.26
C ILE A 130 -7.13 -14.97 16.12
N PRO A 131 -8.38 -15.42 16.38
CA PRO A 131 -9.26 -15.90 15.33
C PRO A 131 -9.58 -14.79 14.31
N VAL A 132 -9.40 -15.11 13.03
CA VAL A 132 -9.73 -14.23 11.91
C VAL A 132 -11.07 -14.68 11.35
N HIS A 133 -12.04 -13.79 11.36
CA HIS A 133 -13.36 -14.03 10.78
C HIS A 133 -13.84 -12.78 10.05
N TYR A 134 -14.95 -12.90 9.34
CA TYR A 134 -15.58 -11.75 8.72
C TYR A 134 -17.08 -11.72 9.01
N GLU A 135 -17.62 -10.53 8.95
CA GLU A 135 -19.05 -10.29 9.00
C GLU A 135 -19.46 -9.45 7.78
N ILE A 136 -20.67 -9.71 7.28
CA ILE A 136 -21.29 -8.89 6.25
C ILE A 136 -22.31 -8.00 6.93
N MET A 137 -22.07 -6.69 6.91
CA MET A 137 -22.89 -5.70 7.60
C MET A 137 -23.05 -4.43 6.74
N SER A 138 -23.93 -3.51 7.16
CA SER A 138 -24.01 -2.21 6.49
C SER A 138 -22.78 -1.36 6.77
N VAL A 139 -22.51 -0.38 5.90
CA VAL A 139 -21.42 0.60 6.11
C VAL A 139 -21.60 1.33 7.45
N GLU A 140 -22.83 1.72 7.79
CA GLU A 140 -23.14 2.35 9.08
C GLU A 140 -22.81 1.45 10.28
N GLN A 141 -23.16 0.16 10.22
CA GLN A 141 -22.81 -0.81 11.27
C GLN A 141 -21.30 -1.00 11.39
N ALA A 142 -20.60 -1.08 10.26
CA ALA A 142 -19.16 -1.21 10.22
C ALA A 142 -18.46 -0.01 10.90
N HIS A 143 -18.91 1.21 10.62
CA HIS A 143 -18.39 2.40 11.31
C HIS A 143 -18.67 2.39 12.82
N LYS A 144 -19.84 1.89 13.26
CA LYS A 144 -20.18 1.79 14.70
C LYS A 144 -19.24 0.87 15.47
N ILE A 145 -18.73 -0.19 14.85
CA ILE A 145 -17.75 -1.09 15.49
C ILE A 145 -16.29 -0.61 15.32
N GLY A 146 -16.09 0.59 14.75
CA GLY A 146 -14.78 1.18 14.52
C GLY A 146 -14.03 0.59 13.33
N ALA A 147 -14.72 -0.10 12.41
CA ALA A 147 -14.07 -0.68 11.25
C ALA A 147 -13.61 0.41 10.26
N ILE A 148 -12.43 0.19 9.68
CA ILE A 148 -11.77 1.16 8.80
C ILE A 148 -11.99 0.76 7.34
N GLY A 149 -12.58 1.69 6.58
CA GLY A 149 -12.69 1.65 5.13
C GLY A 149 -11.65 2.55 4.47
N LEU A 150 -11.19 2.18 3.28
CA LEU A 150 -10.21 2.97 2.52
C LEU A 150 -10.87 3.89 1.49
N PHE A 151 -12.12 3.62 1.12
CA PHE A 151 -12.86 4.34 0.08
C PHE A 151 -14.37 4.27 0.33
N ASP A 152 -14.87 5.09 1.25
CA ASP A 152 -16.28 5.06 1.67
C ASP A 152 -17.26 5.18 0.49
N ASP A 153 -16.92 6.00 -0.51
CA ASP A 153 -17.72 6.22 -1.74
C ASP A 153 -17.80 5.00 -2.68
N LYS A 154 -16.98 3.96 -2.47
CA LYS A 154 -16.94 2.77 -3.35
C LYS A 154 -17.70 1.57 -2.79
N TYR A 155 -18.25 1.68 -1.58
CA TYR A 155 -18.93 0.57 -0.95
C TYR A 155 -20.40 0.52 -1.32
N SER A 156 -20.90 -0.68 -1.61
CA SER A 156 -22.32 -0.98 -1.67
C SER A 156 -22.96 -0.90 -0.28
N ASP A 157 -24.29 -1.00 -0.22
CA ASP A 157 -25.07 -0.98 1.04
C ASP A 157 -24.55 -1.98 2.10
N LYS A 158 -23.97 -3.10 1.66
CA LYS A 158 -23.31 -4.09 2.52
C LYS A 158 -21.83 -4.22 2.19
N VAL A 159 -21.01 -4.39 3.23
CA VAL A 159 -19.57 -4.57 3.17
C VAL A 159 -19.13 -5.81 3.94
N LYS A 160 -18.02 -6.41 3.50
CA LYS A 160 -17.35 -7.50 4.20
C LYS A 160 -16.28 -6.90 5.09
N VAL A 161 -16.42 -7.06 6.40
CA VAL A 161 -15.47 -6.57 7.40
C VAL A 161 -14.74 -7.76 7.98
N TYR A 162 -13.41 -7.81 7.84
CA TYR A 162 -12.60 -8.80 8.53
C TYR A 162 -12.22 -8.28 9.91
N ILE A 163 -12.32 -9.17 10.90
CA ILE A 163 -12.17 -8.86 12.31
C ILE A 163 -11.10 -9.79 12.88
N MET A 164 -10.10 -9.20 13.53
CA MET A 164 -9.00 -9.85 14.24
C MET A 164 -9.00 -9.32 15.67
N GLY A 165 -10.06 -9.67 16.42
CA GLY A 165 -10.34 -9.12 17.74
C GLY A 165 -10.55 -7.60 17.71
N GLU A 166 -10.18 -6.92 18.79
CA GLU A 166 -10.18 -5.46 18.87
C GLU A 166 -9.00 -4.82 18.11
N PHE A 167 -8.01 -5.63 17.71
CA PHE A 167 -6.79 -5.12 17.13
C PHE A 167 -7.00 -4.60 15.70
N SER A 168 -7.69 -5.33 14.83
CA SER A 168 -7.97 -4.89 13.46
C SER A 168 -9.40 -5.24 13.05
N LYS A 169 -10.09 -4.26 12.46
CA LYS A 169 -11.44 -4.34 11.90
C LYS A 169 -11.44 -3.54 10.61
N GLU A 170 -11.44 -4.22 9.46
CA GLU A 170 -11.15 -3.55 8.19
C GLU A 170 -12.03 -4.07 7.05
N PHE A 171 -12.41 -3.17 6.16
CA PHE A 171 -13.24 -3.49 5.01
C PHE A 171 -12.34 -4.21 3.99
N CYS A 172 -12.56 -5.50 3.79
CA CYS A 172 -11.72 -6.29 2.90
C CYS A 172 -12.51 -7.38 2.17
N GLY A 173 -12.21 -7.52 0.87
CA GLY A 173 -12.84 -8.50 -0.01
C GLY A 173 -11.95 -9.67 -0.41
N GLY A 174 -10.69 -9.72 0.06
CA GLY A 174 -9.75 -10.78 -0.26
C GLY A 174 -9.79 -11.96 0.72
N PRO A 175 -9.12 -13.07 0.39
CA PRO A 175 -8.91 -14.20 1.30
C PRO A 175 -7.97 -13.85 2.47
N HIS A 176 -8.18 -14.47 3.62
CA HIS A 176 -7.34 -14.34 4.81
C HIS A 176 -7.05 -15.72 5.41
N VAL A 177 -6.06 -15.78 6.28
CA VAL A 177 -5.85 -16.93 7.16
C VAL A 177 -7.02 -17.05 8.15
N ASN A 178 -7.19 -18.19 8.82
CA ASN A 178 -8.24 -18.37 9.83
C ASN A 178 -7.79 -17.94 11.22
N ASN A 179 -6.48 -17.86 11.44
CA ASN A 179 -5.90 -17.47 12.71
C ASN A 179 -4.59 -16.69 12.51
N THR A 180 -4.35 -15.62 13.27
CA THR A 180 -3.15 -14.78 13.08
C THR A 180 -1.84 -15.54 13.26
N GLN A 181 -1.80 -16.65 14.02
CA GLN A 181 -0.60 -17.48 14.15
C GLN A 181 -0.16 -18.11 12.82
N GLU A 182 -1.11 -18.35 11.90
CA GLU A 182 -0.86 -18.93 10.59
C GLU A 182 -0.07 -17.97 9.68
N VAL A 183 0.00 -16.69 10.05
CA VAL A 183 0.88 -15.72 9.38
C VAL A 183 2.33 -16.13 9.53
N GLY A 184 2.77 -16.69 10.66
CA GLY A 184 4.19 -17.01 10.90
C GLY A 184 4.99 -15.80 11.39
N HIS A 185 6.20 -15.55 10.90
CA HIS A 185 7.01 -14.41 11.39
C HIS A 185 6.98 -13.23 10.41
N PHE A 186 6.64 -12.04 10.91
CA PHE A 186 6.62 -10.81 10.10
C PHE A 186 7.91 -10.01 10.30
N LYS A 187 8.50 -9.53 9.20
CA LYS A 187 9.75 -8.77 9.24
C LYS A 187 9.75 -7.60 8.26
N ILE A 188 10.02 -6.40 8.77
CA ILE A 188 10.23 -5.18 7.99
C ILE A 188 11.66 -5.19 7.45
N LEU A 189 11.78 -5.18 6.12
CA LEU A 189 13.07 -5.10 5.45
C LEU A 189 13.52 -3.65 5.28
N LYS A 190 12.59 -2.75 4.96
CA LYS A 190 12.90 -1.36 4.68
C LYS A 190 11.70 -0.46 4.86
N GLU A 191 11.97 0.75 5.35
CA GLU A 191 11.08 1.89 5.32
C GLU A 191 11.69 2.97 4.41
N GLU A 192 10.90 3.55 3.50
CA GLU A 192 11.35 4.59 2.57
C GLU A 192 10.25 5.57 2.17
N ALA A 193 10.65 6.76 1.70
CA ALA A 193 9.71 7.72 1.09
C ALA A 193 9.18 7.15 -0.23
N CYS A 194 7.86 7.24 -0.45
CA CYS A 194 7.24 6.89 -1.73
C CYS A 194 6.91 8.13 -2.56
N SER A 195 6.32 9.13 -1.91
CA SER A 195 5.98 10.45 -2.49
C SER A 195 5.77 11.45 -1.35
N ALA A 196 5.47 12.71 -1.66
CA ALA A 196 5.18 13.71 -0.65
C ALA A 196 4.04 13.24 0.29
N GLY A 197 4.33 13.17 1.60
CA GLY A 197 3.36 12.74 2.61
C GLY A 197 3.09 11.23 2.68
N VAL A 198 3.80 10.41 1.90
CA VAL A 198 3.57 8.96 1.82
C VAL A 198 4.86 8.18 2.07
N ARG A 199 4.80 7.26 3.02
CA ARG A 199 5.87 6.31 3.36
C ARG A 199 5.54 4.92 2.85
N ARG A 200 6.56 4.11 2.67
CA ARG A 200 6.46 2.72 2.19
C ARG A 200 7.23 1.80 3.12
N ILE A 201 6.56 0.75 3.57
CA ILE A 201 7.18 -0.41 4.19
C ILE A 201 7.29 -1.53 3.16
N LYS A 202 8.48 -2.11 3.05
CA LYS A 202 8.72 -3.40 2.40
C LYS A 202 9.01 -4.41 3.50
N ALA A 203 8.30 -5.52 3.47
CA ALA A 203 8.40 -6.56 4.48
C ALA A 203 8.20 -7.94 3.87
N VAL A 204 8.48 -8.97 4.66
CA VAL A 204 8.29 -10.38 4.31
C VAL A 204 7.56 -11.09 5.43
N VAL A 205 6.97 -12.23 5.07
CA VAL A 205 6.36 -13.15 6.01
C VAL A 205 7.07 -14.48 5.87
N GLU A 206 7.80 -14.86 6.92
CA GLU A 206 8.63 -16.07 6.98
C GLU A 206 7.82 -17.21 7.61
N SER A 207 7.93 -18.42 7.08
CA SER A 207 7.38 -19.61 7.73
C SER A 207 8.12 -19.90 9.03
N VAL A 208 7.38 -20.34 10.05
CA VAL A 208 7.93 -20.78 11.35
C VAL A 208 8.42 -22.22 11.22
#